data_AF-A0A7C1AP23-F1
#
_entry.id   AF-A0A7C1AP23-F1
#
_cell.length_a   1.000
_cell.length_b   1.000
_cell.length_c   1.000
_cell.angle_alpha   90.00
_cell.angle_beta   90.00
_cell.angle_gamma   90.00
#
_symmetry.space_group_name_H-M   'P 1'
#
loop_
_entity.id
_entity.type
_entity.pdbx_description
1 polymer ?
#
loop_
_entity_poly.entity_id
_entity_poly.type
_entity_poly.pdbx_seq_one_letter_code
_entity_poly.pdbx_strand_id
1 'polypeptide(L)'
;MKKNIIFMLISGILFYSGLQTGCAHRSVMPYDEKGDLITKEEINKEKNNKNAVIYTLGGGALSFGASLFISSMVYRGGNKEFKVINPISVGGGLLGTGFLYLQGRKRDRMLAIERIKDSRKLTAEKEVKEKQAERELLKKKVEELKKEKARVEEEKRKIEEKLKKKKKKKKVGD
;
A
#
# COMPACT_ATOMS: atom_id res chain seq x y z
N MET A 1 22.15 -54.35 21.85
CA MET A 1 22.48 -53.06 21.20
C MET A 1 21.22 -52.29 20.74
N LYS A 2 20.23 -52.04 21.62
CA LYS A 2 18.99 -51.31 21.27
C LYS A 2 18.75 -50.05 22.12
N LYS A 3 19.59 -49.79 23.13
CA LYS A 3 19.40 -48.68 24.09
C LYS A 3 20.12 -47.37 23.70
N ASN A 4 21.05 -47.40 22.74
CA ASN A 4 21.84 -46.21 22.38
C ASN A 4 21.23 -45.31 21.29
N ILE A 5 20.21 -45.79 20.55
CA ILE A 5 19.60 -45.00 19.47
C ILE A 5 18.56 -44.00 20.01
N ILE A 6 17.93 -44.31 21.15
CA ILE A 6 16.91 -43.43 21.76
C ILE A 6 17.54 -42.17 22.37
N PHE A 7 18.79 -42.26 22.85
CA PHE A 7 19.46 -41.12 23.48
C PHE A 7 19.87 -40.04 22.46
N MET A 8 20.20 -40.41 21.22
CA MET A 8 20.53 -39.44 20.15
C MET A 8 19.31 -38.71 19.58
N LEU A 9 18.12 -39.32 19.61
CA LEU A 9 16.89 -38.64 19.15
C LEU A 9 16.40 -37.59 20.15
N ILE A 10 16.68 -37.77 21.45
CA ILE A 10 16.28 -36.81 22.49
C ILE A 10 17.26 -35.61 22.52
N SER A 11 18.54 -35.81 22.23
CA SER A 11 19.51 -34.70 22.15
C SER A 11 19.35 -33.84 20.88
N GLY A 12 18.80 -34.39 19.79
CA GLY A 12 18.51 -33.63 18.57
C GLY A 12 17.30 -32.69 18.67
N ILE A 13 16.38 -32.95 19.61
CA ILE A 13 15.17 -32.14 19.81
C ILE A 13 15.46 -30.90 20.69
N LEU A 14 16.56 -30.89 21.44
CA LEU A 14 16.93 -29.80 22.34
C LEU A 14 17.58 -28.58 21.66
N PHE A 15 17.83 -28.60 20.35
CA PHE A 15 18.58 -27.53 19.67
C PHE A 15 17.74 -26.60 18.78
N TYR A 16 16.43 -26.84 18.63
CA TYR A 16 15.55 -26.01 17.78
C TYR A 16 14.54 -25.15 18.55
N SER A 17 14.72 -25.02 19.86
CA SER A 17 14.02 -24.04 20.70
C SER A 17 14.91 -22.82 20.97
N GLY A 18 15.61 -22.34 19.93
CA GLY A 18 15.92 -20.92 19.78
C GLY A 18 14.63 -20.15 19.52
N LEU A 19 13.68 -20.23 20.44
CA LEU A 19 12.50 -19.39 20.47
C LEU A 19 13.04 -17.98 20.70
N GLN A 20 13.22 -17.25 19.61
CA GLN A 20 13.27 -15.80 19.62
C GLN A 20 12.03 -15.32 20.36
N THR A 21 12.14 -15.14 21.68
CA THR A 21 11.35 -14.18 22.45
C THR A 21 11.81 -12.78 22.03
N GLY A 22 11.64 -12.50 20.74
CA GLY A 22 11.76 -11.18 20.17
C GLY A 22 10.61 -10.36 20.75
N CYS A 23 10.98 -9.57 21.73
CA CYS A 23 10.43 -8.28 22.11
C CYS A 23 9.13 -7.90 21.39
N ALA A 24 8.10 -7.61 22.19
CA ALA A 24 6.94 -6.80 21.84
C ALA A 24 7.11 -6.11 20.49
N HIS A 25 6.55 -6.70 19.44
CA HIS A 25 6.50 -6.10 18.12
C HIS A 25 5.56 -4.91 18.24
N ARG A 26 6.08 -3.80 18.79
CA ARG A 26 5.43 -2.50 18.82
C ARG A 26 5.13 -2.25 17.36
N SER A 27 3.86 -2.36 17.00
CA SER A 27 3.44 -2.22 15.62
C SER A 27 3.76 -0.79 15.21
N VAL A 28 4.95 -0.57 14.67
CA VAL A 28 5.37 0.72 14.14
C VAL A 28 4.30 1.06 13.11
N MET A 29 3.57 2.14 13.37
CA MET A 29 2.53 2.56 12.44
C MET A 29 3.26 3.00 11.17
N PRO A 30 2.84 2.50 10.00
CA PRO A 30 3.49 2.86 8.76
C PRO A 30 3.20 4.32 8.46
N TYR A 31 4.23 5.05 8.03
CA TYR A 31 4.11 6.42 7.59
C TYR A 31 3.94 6.47 6.07
N ASP A 32 3.18 7.44 5.61
CA ASP A 32 3.10 7.83 4.20
C ASP A 32 4.35 8.62 3.78
N GLU A 33 4.56 8.84 2.48
CA GLU A 33 5.69 9.60 1.93
C GLU A 33 5.69 11.07 2.36
N LYS A 34 4.52 11.59 2.77
CA LYS A 34 4.34 12.92 3.37
C LYS A 34 4.69 12.96 4.87
N GLY A 35 4.99 11.83 5.49
CA GLY A 35 5.22 11.72 6.93
C GLY A 35 3.94 11.57 7.77
N ASP A 36 2.78 11.47 7.13
CA ASP A 36 1.50 11.27 7.83
C ASP A 36 1.37 9.84 8.35
N LEU A 37 0.87 9.71 9.58
CA LEU A 37 0.57 8.43 10.20
C LEU A 37 -0.59 7.73 9.48
N ILE A 38 -0.41 6.46 9.12
CA ILE A 38 -1.50 5.61 8.68
C ILE A 38 -2.09 4.91 9.90
N THR A 39 -3.34 5.25 10.22
CA THR A 39 -4.01 4.77 11.43
C THR A 39 -4.47 3.32 11.29
N LYS A 40 -4.70 2.65 12.43
CA LYS A 40 -5.23 1.27 12.42
C LYS A 40 -6.64 1.19 11.83
N GLU A 41 -7.42 2.25 11.97
CA GLU A 41 -8.79 2.34 11.45
C GLU A 41 -8.80 2.36 9.93
N GLU A 42 -7.93 3.17 9.31
CA GLU A 42 -7.76 3.20 7.85
C GLU A 42 -7.32 1.84 7.32
N ILE A 43 -6.36 1.20 7.98
CA ILE A 43 -5.90 -0.15 7.62
C ILE A 43 -7.04 -1.16 7.73
N ASN A 44 -7.85 -1.11 8.78
CA ASN A 44 -8.96 -2.05 8.95
C ASN A 44 -10.08 -1.84 7.93
N LYS A 45 -10.31 -0.59 7.49
CA LYS A 45 -11.29 -0.26 6.45
C LYS A 45 -10.87 -0.81 5.09
N GLU A 46 -9.58 -0.73 4.77
CA GLU A 46 -9.04 -1.15 3.46
C GLU A 46 -8.59 -2.62 3.43
N LYS A 47 -8.45 -3.25 4.60
CA LYS A 47 -8.03 -4.65 4.72
C LYS A 47 -9.08 -5.58 4.15
N ASN A 48 -8.67 -6.40 3.20
CA ASN A 48 -9.48 -7.49 2.67
C ASN A 48 -8.90 -8.82 3.17
N ASN A 49 -9.73 -9.75 3.67
CA ASN A 49 -9.25 -11.05 4.18
C ASN A 49 -9.01 -12.08 3.07
N LYS A 50 -8.91 -11.64 1.81
CA LYS A 50 -8.79 -12.54 0.65
C LYS A 50 -7.51 -13.35 0.69
N ASN A 51 -6.36 -12.76 1.04
CA ASN A 51 -5.12 -13.55 1.08
C ASN A 51 -5.09 -14.46 2.30
N ALA A 52 -5.63 -14.05 3.45
CA ALA A 52 -5.81 -14.97 4.56
C ALA A 52 -6.60 -16.22 4.14
N VAL A 53 -7.70 -16.08 3.40
CA VAL A 53 -8.49 -17.22 2.91
C VAL A 53 -7.71 -18.06 1.88
N ILE A 54 -7.06 -17.42 0.91
CA ILE A 54 -6.28 -18.12 -0.13
C ILE A 54 -5.12 -18.90 0.49
N TYR A 55 -4.38 -18.30 1.43
CA TYR A 55 -3.29 -18.96 2.12
C TYR A 55 -3.78 -20.06 3.08
N THR A 56 -4.99 -19.96 3.61
CA THR A 56 -5.58 -21.02 4.44
C THR A 56 -6.02 -22.20 3.58
N LEU A 57 -6.70 -21.95 2.46
CA LEU A 57 -7.16 -23.01 1.56
C LEU A 57 -5.98 -23.68 0.83
N GLY A 58 -5.13 -22.87 0.20
CA GLY A 58 -3.94 -23.36 -0.49
C GLY A 58 -2.92 -23.95 0.49
N GLY A 59 -2.73 -23.30 1.63
CA GLY A 59 -1.82 -23.77 2.66
C GLY A 59 -2.31 -25.01 3.40
N GLY A 60 -3.61 -25.12 3.64
CA GLY A 60 -4.21 -26.31 4.23
C GLY A 60 -4.13 -27.51 3.30
N ALA A 61 -4.47 -27.32 2.02
CA ALA A 61 -4.31 -28.37 1.00
C ALA A 61 -2.84 -28.81 0.85
N LEU A 62 -1.91 -27.86 0.78
CA LEU A 62 -0.48 -28.14 0.65
C LEU A 62 0.08 -28.83 1.90
N SER A 63 -0.24 -28.33 3.10
CA SER A 63 0.24 -28.89 4.37
C SER A 63 -0.33 -30.28 4.60
N PHE A 64 -1.59 -30.50 4.25
CA PHE A 64 -2.21 -31.82 4.30
C PHE A 64 -1.55 -32.79 3.32
N GLY A 65 -1.31 -32.37 2.07
CA GLY A 65 -0.59 -33.16 1.08
C GLY A 65 0.84 -33.51 1.50
N ALA A 66 1.60 -32.54 2.01
CA ALA A 66 2.95 -32.76 2.54
C ALA A 66 2.95 -33.71 3.75
N SER A 67 1.96 -33.59 4.64
CA SER A 67 1.87 -34.44 5.82
C SER A 67 1.47 -35.88 5.46
N LEU A 68 0.59 -36.07 4.47
CA LEU A 68 0.31 -37.39 3.90
C LEU A 68 1.54 -38.00 3.23
N PHE A 69 2.31 -37.20 2.51
CA PHE A 69 3.54 -37.65 1.86
C PHE A 69 4.59 -38.12 2.88
N ILE A 70 4.86 -37.32 3.93
CA ILE A 70 5.78 -37.70 5.01
C ILE A 70 5.27 -38.94 5.75
N SER A 71 3.96 -38.98 6.05
CA SER A 71 3.34 -40.14 6.68
C SER A 71 3.54 -41.40 5.83
N SER A 72 3.41 -41.30 4.51
CA SER A 72 3.62 -42.43 3.59
C SER A 72 5.05 -42.97 3.60
N MET A 73 6.07 -42.10 3.68
CA MET A 73 7.46 -42.54 3.79
C MET A 73 7.75 -43.20 5.14
N VAL A 74 7.23 -42.64 6.24
CA VAL A 74 7.42 -43.17 7.59
C VAL A 74 6.76 -44.55 7.75
N TYR A 75 5.55 -44.74 7.21
CA TYR A 75 4.87 -46.04 7.25
C TYR A 75 5.53 -47.09 6.37
N ARG A 76 6.14 -46.71 5.25
CA ARG A 76 6.87 -47.66 4.40
C ARG A 76 8.19 -48.11 5.03
N GLY A 77 8.77 -47.31 5.92
CA GLY A 77 10.01 -47.61 6.64
C GLY A 77 9.83 -48.40 7.94
N GLY A 78 8.63 -48.46 8.52
CA GLY A 78 8.35 -49.23 9.71
C GLY A 78 7.12 -50.09 9.50
N ASN A 79 7.29 -51.43 9.42
CA ASN A 79 6.26 -52.47 9.23
C ASN A 79 5.03 -52.30 10.15
N LYS A 80 4.17 -51.32 9.86
CA LYS A 80 2.97 -50.96 10.61
C LYS A 80 1.86 -50.71 9.60
N GLU A 81 0.66 -51.18 9.92
CA GLU A 81 -0.52 -51.00 9.08
C GLU A 81 -0.78 -49.53 8.78
N PHE A 82 -0.94 -49.24 7.48
CA PHE A 82 -1.05 -47.90 6.92
C PHE A 82 -2.44 -47.31 7.24
N LYS A 83 -2.60 -46.64 8.38
CA LYS A 83 -3.80 -45.82 8.64
C LYS A 83 -3.64 -44.46 7.98
N VAL A 84 -4.48 -44.19 6.98
CA VAL A 84 -4.51 -42.96 6.18
C VAL A 84 -4.71 -41.70 7.05
N ILE A 85 -5.39 -41.86 8.20
CA ILE A 85 -5.54 -40.83 9.23
C ILE A 85 -4.56 -41.14 10.37
N ASN A 86 -3.31 -40.79 10.19
CA ASN A 86 -2.30 -40.82 11.25
C ASN A 86 -2.29 -39.46 11.97
N PRO A 87 -2.16 -39.39 13.31
CA PRO A 87 -1.96 -38.13 14.05
C PRO A 87 -0.88 -37.20 13.45
N ILE A 88 0.14 -37.74 12.78
CA ILE A 88 1.15 -36.94 12.04
C ILE A 88 0.50 -36.13 10.91
N SER A 89 -0.40 -36.74 10.13
CA SER A 89 -1.10 -36.08 9.02
C SER A 89 -2.05 -34.98 9.52
N VAL A 90 -2.79 -35.27 10.61
CA VAL A 90 -3.73 -34.32 11.21
C VAL A 90 -2.99 -33.16 11.88
N GLY A 91 -1.91 -33.45 12.62
CA GLY A 91 -1.09 -32.43 13.28
C GLY A 91 -0.34 -31.53 12.30
N GLY A 92 0.26 -32.10 11.25
CA GLY A 92 0.98 -31.35 10.23
C GLY A 92 0.07 -30.44 9.39
N GLY A 93 -1.14 -30.91 9.08
CA GLY A 93 -2.16 -30.10 8.41
C GLY A 93 -2.57 -28.86 9.21
N LEU A 94 -2.86 -29.04 10.51
CA LEU A 94 -3.30 -27.93 11.38
C LEU A 94 -2.21 -26.89 11.60
N LEU A 95 -0.98 -27.33 11.91
CA LEU A 95 0.15 -26.43 12.15
C LEU A 95 0.54 -25.65 10.89
N GLY A 96 0.59 -26.34 9.74
CA GLY A 96 0.92 -25.70 8.46
C GLY A 96 -0.16 -24.70 8.01
N THR A 97 -1.44 -25.02 8.20
CA THR A 97 -2.55 -24.10 7.92
C THR A 97 -2.49 -22.86 8.82
N GLY A 98 -2.23 -23.05 10.12
CA GLY A 98 -2.12 -21.95 11.08
C GLY A 98 -0.97 -21.00 10.74
N PHE A 99 0.21 -21.54 10.39
CA PHE A 99 1.36 -20.75 9.99
C PHE A 99 1.09 -19.92 8.72
N LEU A 100 0.48 -20.54 7.70
CA LEU A 100 0.17 -19.88 6.43
C LEU A 100 -0.95 -18.85 6.57
N TYR A 101 -1.93 -19.09 7.46
CA TYR A 101 -2.95 -18.09 7.80
C TYR A 101 -2.34 -16.82 8.41
N LEU A 102 -1.40 -16.98 9.35
CA LEU A 102 -0.69 -15.84 9.94
C LEU A 102 0.13 -15.06 8.89
N GLN A 103 0.76 -15.78 7.96
CA GLN A 103 1.50 -15.17 6.87
C GLN A 103 0.58 -14.41 5.90
N GLY A 104 -0.58 -14.99 5.56
CA GLY A 104 -1.61 -14.34 4.76
C GLY A 104 -2.13 -13.05 5.39
N ARG A 105 -2.38 -13.05 6.70
CA ARG A 105 -2.78 -11.83 7.45
C ARG A 105 -1.73 -10.73 7.43
N LYS A 106 -0.44 -11.08 7.53
CA LYS A 106 0.66 -10.10 7.41
C LYS A 106 0.65 -9.47 6.01
N ARG A 107 0.47 -10.29 4.97
CA ARG A 107 0.42 -9.83 3.58
C ARG A 107 -0.80 -8.93 3.31
N ASP A 108 -1.98 -9.29 3.80
CA ASP A 108 -3.19 -8.46 3.71
C ASP A 108 -2.97 -7.08 4.34
N ARG A 109 -2.28 -7.03 5.48
CA ARG A 109 -1.95 -5.76 6.15
C ARG A 109 -1.00 -4.91 5.31
N MET A 110 0.06 -5.50 4.74
CA MET A 110 1.01 -4.77 3.91
C MET A 110 0.33 -4.20 2.66
N LEU A 111 -0.51 -4.98 1.99
CA LEU A 111 -1.25 -4.52 0.80
C LEU A 111 -2.25 -3.41 1.13
N ALA A 112 -2.92 -3.47 2.29
CA ALA A 112 -3.79 -2.39 2.73
C ALA A 112 -3.02 -1.07 2.93
N ILE A 113 -1.81 -1.15 3.51
CA ILE A 113 -0.93 0.02 3.69
C ILE A 113 -0.52 0.59 2.33
N GLU A 114 -0.14 -0.26 1.39
CA GLU A 114 0.28 0.14 0.04
C GLU A 114 -0.86 0.84 -0.72
N ARG A 115 -2.09 0.31 -0.65
CA ARG A 115 -3.27 0.95 -1.25
C ARG A 115 -3.57 2.32 -0.65
N ILE A 116 -3.41 2.47 0.67
CA ILE A 116 -3.60 3.76 1.34
C ILE A 116 -2.56 4.76 0.80
N LYS A 117 -1.29 4.36 0.67
CA LYS A 117 -0.25 5.21 0.07
C LYS A 117 -0.59 5.60 -1.37
N ASP A 118 -0.97 4.63 -2.20
CA ASP A 118 -1.30 4.87 -3.60
C ASP A 118 -2.51 5.80 -3.75
N SER A 119 -3.55 5.63 -2.94
CA SER A 119 -4.73 6.50 -2.96
C SER A 119 -4.40 7.95 -2.57
N ARG A 120 -3.52 8.14 -1.57
CA ARG A 120 -3.05 9.46 -1.14
C ARG A 120 -2.16 10.12 -2.21
N LYS A 121 -1.29 9.36 -2.87
CA LYS A 121 -0.49 9.83 -4.01
C LYS A 121 -1.36 10.29 -5.17
N LEU A 122 -2.33 9.47 -5.59
CA LEU A 122 -3.24 9.80 -6.68
C LEU A 122 -4.05 11.06 -6.38
N THR A 123 -4.47 11.24 -5.14
CA THR A 123 -5.19 12.46 -4.72
C THR A 123 -4.27 13.68 -4.79
N ALA A 124 -3.04 13.56 -4.28
CA ALA A 124 -2.05 14.64 -4.34
C ALA A 124 -1.69 15.03 -5.78
N GLU A 125 -1.53 14.06 -6.68
CA GLU A 125 -1.25 14.31 -8.09
C GLU A 125 -2.41 15.03 -8.79
N LYS A 126 -3.66 14.68 -8.47
CA LYS A 126 -4.84 15.35 -9.00
C LYS A 126 -4.89 16.82 -8.55
N GLU A 127 -4.70 17.08 -7.26
CA GLU A 127 -4.68 18.45 -6.73
C GLU A 127 -3.58 19.31 -7.37
N VAL A 128 -2.40 18.73 -7.62
CA VAL A 128 -1.31 19.43 -8.30
C VAL A 128 -1.68 19.77 -9.75
N LYS A 129 -2.27 18.81 -10.48
CA LYS A 129 -2.72 19.03 -11.86
C LYS A 129 -3.83 20.08 -11.94
N GLU A 130 -4.78 20.07 -11.02
CA GLU A 130 -5.85 21.08 -10.95
C GLU A 130 -5.28 22.47 -10.67
N LYS A 131 -4.36 22.61 -9.70
CA LYS A 131 -3.68 23.88 -9.42
C LYS A 131 -2.85 24.38 -10.59
N GLN A 132 -2.23 23.49 -11.36
CA GLN A 132 -1.51 23.86 -12.58
C GLN A 132 -2.47 24.38 -13.65
N ALA A 133 -3.57 23.69 -13.90
CA ALA A 133 -4.60 24.12 -14.86
C ALA A 133 -5.21 25.48 -14.46
N GLU A 134 -5.50 25.69 -13.17
CA GLU A 134 -6.00 26.96 -12.65
C GLU A 134 -5.00 28.10 -12.86
N ARG A 135 -3.71 27.85 -12.59
CA ARG A 135 -2.63 28.83 -12.83
C ARG A 135 -2.50 29.18 -14.31
N GLU A 136 -2.67 28.23 -15.21
CA GLU A 136 -2.65 28.49 -16.66
C GLU A 136 -3.85 29.32 -17.11
N LEU A 137 -5.05 29.02 -16.60
CA LEU A 137 -6.25 29.83 -16.85
C LEU A 137 -6.11 31.25 -16.33
N LEU A 138 -5.58 31.42 -15.12
CA LEU A 138 -5.28 32.73 -14.53
C LEU A 138 -4.27 33.51 -15.37
N LYS A 139 -3.20 32.86 -15.86
CA LYS A 139 -2.22 33.50 -16.75
C LYS A 139 -2.86 34.01 -18.03
N LYS A 140 -3.73 33.21 -18.68
CA LYS A 140 -4.46 33.62 -19.89
C LYS A 140 -5.37 34.83 -19.63
N LYS A 141 -6.14 34.80 -18.54
CA LYS A 141 -7.00 35.93 -18.13
C LYS A 141 -6.20 37.20 -17.87
N VAL A 142 -5.04 37.09 -17.21
CA VAL A 142 -4.16 38.24 -16.97
C VAL A 142 -3.62 38.80 -18.29
N GLU A 143 -3.28 37.96 -19.25
CA GLU A 143 -2.81 38.41 -20.56
C GLU A 143 -3.91 39.10 -21.37
N GLU A 144 -5.14 38.59 -21.35
CA GLU A 144 -6.31 39.23 -21.96
C GLU A 144 -6.59 40.60 -21.35
N LEU A 145 -6.61 40.70 -20.02
CA LEU A 145 -6.81 41.96 -19.32
C LEU A 145 -5.69 42.97 -19.60
N LYS A 146 -4.44 42.52 -19.79
CA LYS A 146 -3.34 43.39 -20.21
C LYS A 146 -3.55 43.95 -21.61
N LYS A 147 -4.02 43.12 -22.56
CA LYS A 147 -4.34 43.57 -23.93
C LYS A 147 -5.50 44.56 -23.94
N GLU A 148 -6.53 44.32 -23.12
CA GLU A 148 -7.66 45.22 -22.99
C GLU A 148 -7.26 46.57 -22.38
N LYS A 149 -6.46 46.56 -21.31
CA LYS A 149 -5.89 47.80 -20.73
C LYS A 149 -5.09 48.60 -21.75
N ALA A 150 -4.26 47.94 -22.56
CA ALA A 150 -3.47 48.61 -23.60
C ALA A 150 -4.37 49.29 -24.65
N ARG A 151 -5.46 48.64 -25.07
CA ARG A 151 -6.44 49.23 -26.01
C ARG A 151 -7.12 50.45 -25.41
N VAL A 152 -7.60 50.35 -24.17
CA VAL A 152 -8.26 51.46 -23.48
C VAL A 152 -7.30 52.64 -23.28
N GLU A 153 -6.03 52.38 -22.98
CA GLU A 153 -5.02 53.42 -22.84
C GLU A 153 -4.71 54.12 -24.17
N GLU A 154 -4.67 53.38 -25.27
CA GLU A 154 -4.52 53.95 -26.61
C GLU A 154 -5.72 54.82 -27.00
N GLU A 155 -6.94 54.40 -26.71
CA GLU A 155 -8.15 55.20 -26.91
C GLU A 155 -8.13 56.48 -26.09
N LYS A 156 -7.72 56.41 -24.82
CA LYS A 156 -7.54 57.60 -23.96
C LYS A 156 -6.55 58.59 -24.58
N ARG A 157 -5.39 58.13 -25.05
CA ARG A 157 -4.39 58.98 -25.73
C ARG A 157 -4.97 59.67 -26.97
N LYS A 158 -5.70 58.93 -27.81
CA LYS A 158 -6.36 59.49 -29.01
C LYS A 158 -7.40 60.56 -28.65
N ILE A 159 -8.16 60.39 -27.57
CA ILE A 159 -9.13 61.37 -27.08
C ILE A 159 -8.44 62.63 -26.53
N GLU A 160 -7.37 62.46 -25.74
CA GLU A 160 -6.58 63.58 -25.21
C GLU A 160 -5.97 64.43 -26.32
N GLU A 161 -5.43 63.81 -27.38
CA GLU A 161 -4.91 64.53 -28.55
C GLU A 161 -6.00 65.33 -29.27
N LYS A 162 -7.19 64.73 -29.46
CA LYS A 162 -8.34 65.43 -30.06
C LYS A 162 -8.77 66.62 -29.21
N LEU A 163 -8.78 66.47 -27.87
CA LEU A 163 -9.07 67.56 -26.94
C LEU A 163 -8.03 68.68 -27.00
N LYS A 164 -6.73 68.35 -27.02
CA LYS A 164 -5.64 69.34 -27.18
C LYS A 164 -5.76 70.10 -28.51
N LYS A 165 -6.04 69.41 -29.62
CA LYS A 165 -6.26 70.03 -30.94
C LYS A 165 -7.48 70.97 -30.94
N LYS A 166 -8.59 70.57 -30.33
CA LYS A 166 -9.78 71.44 -30.18
C LYS A 166 -9.48 72.67 -29.32
N LYS A 167 -8.79 72.51 -28.19
CA LYS A 167 -8.38 73.64 -27.32
C LYS A 167 -7.43 74.61 -28.03
N LYS A 168 -6.48 74.12 -28.84
CA LYS A 168 -5.60 74.98 -29.66
C LYS A 168 -6.39 75.76 -30.71
N LYS A 169 -7.31 75.13 -31.45
CA LYS A 169 -8.16 75.83 -32.43
C LYS A 169 -9.04 76.91 -31.78
N LYS A 170 -9.54 76.66 -30.57
CA LYS A 170 -10.37 77.64 -29.84
C LYS A 170 -9.60 78.87 -29.34
N LYS A 171 -8.28 78.77 -29.13
CA LYS A 171 -7.41 79.89 -28.72
C LYS A 171 -6.86 80.76 -29.89
N VAL A 172 -7.07 80.35 -31.14
CA VAL A 172 -6.60 81.05 -32.35
C VAL A 172 -7.75 81.76 -33.07
N GLY A 173 -8.99 81.57 -32.59
CA GLY A 173 -10.20 82.19 -33.13
C GLY A 173 -10.84 83.23 -32.20
N ASP A 174 -10.15 83.61 -31.13
CA ASP A 174 -10.35 84.84 -30.34
C ASP A 174 -9.17 85.77 -30.63
#